data_AF-A0A496DI47-F1
#
_entry.id   AF-A0A496DI47-F1
#
_cell.length_a   1.000
_cell.length_b   1.000
_cell.length_c   1.000
_cell.angle_alpha   90.00
_cell.angle_beta   90.00
_cell.angle_gamma   90.00
#
_symmetry.space_group_name_H-M   'P 1'
#
loop_
_entity.id
_entity.type
_entity.pdbx_description
1 polymer ?
#
loop_
_entity_poly.entity_id
_entity_poly.type
_entity_poly.pdbx_seq_one_letter_code
_entity_poly.pdbx_strand_id
1 'polypeptide(L)'
;KELNFVPVIGDVRSPDRVDYVFRNWHPQVVFHAAAYKHVPLMEENPCEAIRTNVFGTRVMADAAVSYGVEKFVMISTDKAVNPTNIMGCSKRLAEIYVQSLSLAIERGEVKGDTRFITTRFGNVLGSNGSVIPRFREQIAQGGPVTVTHPDIIRYFMTIPEACRLVLEAGTMGKGGEIFIFDMGEPVKIADLAKRMIELSGLQVDKDIEIKYTGLRPGEKLYEELLNNKENTKETPHEKIRVAAVREYDYKDVVEHIRVLTELSLRVQILSMVREMKSFVPEFKSQNSRFEELD
;
A
#
# COMPACT_ATOMS: atom_id res chain seq x y z
N LYS A 1 -12.19 -2.19 -28.29
CA LYS A 1 -13.39 -2.96 -27.86
C LYS A 1 -14.04 -2.19 -26.72
N GLU A 2 -15.35 -1.97 -26.76
CA GLU A 2 -16.07 -1.43 -25.61
C GLU A 2 -16.07 -2.46 -24.48
N LEU A 3 -15.71 -2.03 -23.27
CA LEU A 3 -15.75 -2.85 -22.07
C LEU A 3 -17.20 -2.90 -21.58
N ASN A 4 -17.72 -4.10 -21.30
CA ASN A 4 -18.96 -4.21 -20.53
C ASN A 4 -18.66 -3.73 -19.10
N PHE A 5 -19.14 -2.54 -18.76
CA PHE A 5 -18.74 -1.81 -17.56
C PHE A 5 -19.98 -1.39 -16.77
N VAL A 6 -19.97 -1.72 -15.47
CA VAL A 6 -21.04 -1.34 -14.54
C VAL A 6 -20.41 -0.53 -13.39
N PRO A 7 -20.69 0.78 -13.30
CA PRO A 7 -20.22 1.58 -12.18
C PRO A 7 -21.06 1.30 -10.93
N VAL A 8 -20.40 1.07 -9.81
CA VAL A 8 -21.05 0.90 -8.51
C VAL A 8 -20.46 1.88 -7.51
N ILE A 9 -21.32 2.71 -6.92
CA ILE A 9 -20.94 3.62 -5.84
C ILE A 9 -21.06 2.88 -4.51
N GLY A 10 -20.01 2.90 -3.70
CA GLY A 10 -19.99 2.24 -2.40
C GLY A 10 -18.66 2.45 -1.68
N ASP A 11 -18.63 2.03 -0.41
CA ASP A 11 -17.44 2.05 0.43
C ASP A 11 -17.12 0.62 0.84
N VAL A 12 -15.85 0.21 0.72
CA VAL A 12 -15.36 -1.11 1.15
C VAL A 12 -15.53 -1.34 2.65
N ARG A 13 -15.78 -0.27 3.42
CA ARG A 13 -16.10 -0.33 4.86
C ARG A 13 -17.58 -0.63 5.15
N SER A 14 -18.41 -0.81 4.13
CA SER A 14 -19.84 -1.11 4.31
C SER A 14 -20.12 -2.57 3.94
N PRO A 15 -20.20 -3.49 4.93
CA PRO A 15 -20.43 -4.91 4.66
C PRO A 15 -21.68 -5.18 3.83
N ASP A 16 -22.79 -4.52 4.15
CA ASP A 16 -24.06 -4.69 3.41
C ASP A 16 -23.95 -4.24 1.95
N ARG A 17 -23.15 -3.18 1.70
CA ARG A 17 -22.92 -2.70 0.33
C ARG A 17 -22.02 -3.64 -0.44
N VAL A 18 -20.96 -4.15 0.18
CA VAL A 18 -20.07 -5.14 -0.42
C VAL A 18 -20.84 -6.43 -0.71
N ASP A 19 -21.63 -6.93 0.24
CA ASP A 19 -22.52 -8.08 0.07
C ASP A 19 -23.46 -7.90 -1.14
N TYR A 20 -24.13 -6.74 -1.24
CA TYR A 20 -24.97 -6.42 -2.39
C TYR A 20 -24.20 -6.57 -3.71
N VAL A 21 -22.95 -6.10 -3.79
CA VAL A 21 -22.16 -6.22 -5.02
C VAL A 21 -21.81 -7.68 -5.33
N PHE A 22 -21.32 -8.43 -4.35
CA PHE A 22 -20.90 -9.79 -4.59
C PHE A 22 -22.09 -10.69 -4.95
N ARG A 23 -23.24 -10.51 -4.29
CA ARG A 23 -24.48 -11.25 -4.58
C ARG A 23 -25.08 -10.95 -5.96
N ASN A 24 -24.93 -9.73 -6.47
CA ASN A 24 -25.54 -9.39 -7.77
C ASN A 24 -24.62 -9.70 -8.95
N TRP A 25 -23.30 -9.60 -8.78
CA TRP A 25 -22.34 -9.73 -9.89
C TRP A 25 -21.45 -10.98 -9.82
N HIS A 26 -21.36 -11.68 -8.69
CA HIS A 26 -20.57 -12.91 -8.50
C HIS A 26 -19.16 -12.82 -9.15
N PRO A 27 -18.31 -11.89 -8.70
CA PRO A 27 -17.02 -11.65 -9.34
C PRO A 27 -16.13 -12.89 -9.29
N GLN A 28 -15.53 -13.29 -10.41
CA GLN A 28 -14.55 -14.38 -10.43
C GLN A 28 -13.18 -13.94 -9.89
N VAL A 29 -12.82 -12.67 -10.12
CA VAL A 29 -11.56 -12.08 -9.71
C VAL A 29 -11.82 -10.71 -9.09
N VAL A 30 -11.15 -10.42 -7.98
CA VAL A 30 -11.20 -9.11 -7.31
C VAL A 30 -9.81 -8.49 -7.33
N PHE A 31 -9.70 -7.28 -7.88
CA PHE A 31 -8.50 -6.43 -7.75
C PHE A 31 -8.77 -5.37 -6.68
N HIS A 32 -8.24 -5.56 -5.47
CA HIS A 32 -8.44 -4.67 -4.34
C HIS A 32 -7.39 -3.56 -4.32
N ALA A 33 -7.76 -2.41 -4.91
CA ALA A 33 -6.93 -1.20 -4.97
C ALA A 33 -7.45 -0.05 -4.07
N ALA A 34 -8.47 -0.31 -3.24
CA ALA A 34 -9.04 0.72 -2.35
C ALA A 34 -8.21 0.85 -1.07
N ALA A 35 -7.62 2.04 -0.87
CA ALA A 35 -6.86 2.39 0.33
C ALA A 35 -6.62 3.91 0.41
N TYR A 36 -6.40 4.41 1.62
CA TYR A 36 -5.71 5.68 1.82
C TYR A 36 -4.19 5.48 1.77
N LYS A 37 -3.51 6.31 0.97
CA LYS A 37 -2.07 6.19 0.67
C LYS A 37 -1.20 7.37 1.12
N HIS A 38 -1.80 8.47 1.55
CA HIS A 38 -1.07 9.69 1.88
C HIS A 38 -0.47 9.60 3.28
N VAL A 39 0.84 9.39 3.38
CA VAL A 39 1.53 9.23 4.67
C VAL A 39 1.20 10.38 5.65
N PRO A 40 1.35 11.67 5.30
CA PRO A 40 1.08 12.74 6.27
C PRO A 40 -0.38 12.75 6.75
N LEU A 41 -1.33 12.55 5.83
CA LEU A 41 -2.75 12.52 6.18
C LEU A 41 -3.09 11.36 7.11
N MET A 42 -2.43 10.21 6.97
CA MET A 42 -2.66 9.04 7.83
C MET A 42 -1.94 9.12 9.17
N GLU A 43 -0.84 9.87 9.27
CA GLU A 43 -0.25 10.23 10.57
C GLU A 43 -1.20 11.13 11.38
N GLU A 44 -1.87 12.07 10.71
CA GLU A 44 -2.88 12.95 11.31
C GLU A 44 -4.21 12.25 11.59
N ASN A 45 -4.61 11.31 10.73
CA ASN A 45 -5.90 10.61 10.78
C ASN A 45 -5.72 9.08 10.86
N PRO A 46 -5.07 8.57 11.93
CA PRO A 46 -4.66 7.17 11.99
C PRO A 46 -5.85 6.20 12.07
N CYS A 47 -6.96 6.61 12.67
CA CYS A 47 -8.18 5.80 12.72
C CYS A 47 -8.74 5.52 11.32
N GLU A 48 -8.64 6.47 10.39
CA GLU A 48 -9.13 6.28 9.02
C GLU A 48 -8.23 5.32 8.22
N ALA A 49 -6.93 5.26 8.54
CA ALA A 49 -6.02 4.26 8.00
C ALA A 49 -6.45 2.84 8.41
N ILE A 50 -6.77 2.63 9.69
CA ILE A 50 -7.26 1.33 10.18
C ILE A 50 -8.63 0.98 9.55
N ARG A 51 -9.58 1.90 9.60
CA ARG A 51 -10.94 1.64 9.10
C ARG A 51 -10.95 1.32 7.61
N THR A 52 -10.18 2.03 6.81
CA THR A 52 -10.19 1.86 5.35
C THR A 52 -9.24 0.76 4.90
N ASN A 53 -7.97 0.81 5.32
CA ASN A 53 -6.96 -0.09 4.80
C ASN A 53 -7.03 -1.47 5.44
N VAL A 54 -7.39 -1.57 6.73
CA VAL A 54 -7.44 -2.85 7.45
C VAL A 54 -8.85 -3.42 7.44
N PHE A 55 -9.81 -2.72 8.06
CA PHE A 55 -11.19 -3.21 8.15
C PHE A 55 -11.84 -3.32 6.76
N GLY A 56 -11.67 -2.32 5.89
CA GLY A 56 -12.16 -2.40 4.51
C GLY A 56 -11.57 -3.57 3.71
N THR A 57 -10.29 -3.90 3.92
CA THR A 57 -9.68 -5.11 3.32
C THR A 57 -10.31 -6.37 3.86
N ARG A 58 -10.53 -6.45 5.18
CA ARG A 58 -11.21 -7.58 5.81
C ARG A 58 -12.58 -7.82 5.20
N VAL A 59 -13.42 -6.78 5.09
CA VAL A 59 -14.77 -6.90 4.51
C VAL A 59 -14.72 -7.45 3.09
N MET A 60 -13.81 -6.93 2.25
CA MET A 60 -13.65 -7.38 0.86
C MET A 60 -13.13 -8.83 0.77
N ALA A 61 -12.18 -9.21 1.62
CA ALA A 61 -11.61 -10.56 1.65
C ALA A 61 -12.62 -11.59 2.17
N ASP A 62 -13.37 -11.26 3.23
CA ASP A 62 -14.42 -12.13 3.79
C ASP A 62 -15.55 -12.36 2.78
N ALA A 63 -15.96 -11.31 2.06
CA ALA A 63 -16.93 -11.42 0.97
C ALA A 63 -16.39 -12.28 -0.18
N ALA A 64 -15.11 -12.14 -0.52
CA ALA A 64 -14.49 -12.94 -1.58
C ALA A 64 -14.54 -14.44 -1.29
N VAL A 65 -14.22 -14.83 -0.05
CA VAL A 65 -14.35 -16.22 0.40
C VAL A 65 -15.81 -16.68 0.38
N SER A 66 -16.71 -15.89 0.96
CA SER A 66 -18.12 -16.26 1.12
C SER A 66 -18.85 -16.49 -0.22
N TYR A 67 -18.46 -15.76 -1.27
CA TYR A 67 -19.03 -15.85 -2.60
C TYR A 67 -18.19 -16.67 -3.60
N GLY A 68 -17.12 -17.33 -3.13
CA GLY A 68 -16.33 -18.23 -3.96
C GLY A 68 -15.52 -17.55 -5.06
N VAL A 69 -15.00 -16.35 -4.82
CA VAL A 69 -14.08 -15.67 -5.74
C VAL A 69 -12.85 -16.56 -5.96
N GLU A 70 -12.44 -16.76 -7.21
CA GLU A 70 -11.29 -17.62 -7.53
C GLU A 70 -9.97 -16.97 -7.11
N LYS A 71 -9.80 -15.68 -7.41
CA LYS A 71 -8.59 -14.91 -7.09
C LYS A 71 -8.87 -13.53 -6.50
N PHE A 72 -8.24 -13.23 -5.38
CA PHE A 72 -8.25 -11.91 -4.76
C PHE A 72 -6.84 -11.32 -4.83
N VAL A 73 -6.65 -10.27 -5.63
CA VAL A 73 -5.37 -9.59 -5.81
C VAL A 73 -5.37 -8.28 -5.02
N MET A 74 -4.62 -8.24 -3.91
CA MET A 74 -4.46 -7.06 -3.09
C MET A 74 -3.27 -6.20 -3.55
N ILE A 75 -3.52 -4.92 -3.79
CA ILE A 75 -2.47 -3.94 -4.04
C ILE A 75 -1.90 -3.45 -2.70
N SER A 76 -0.62 -3.71 -2.49
CA SER A 76 0.17 -3.21 -1.36
C SER A 76 1.26 -2.25 -1.84
N THR A 77 2.27 -1.99 -1.01
CA THR A 77 3.25 -0.91 -1.19
C THR A 77 4.58 -1.29 -0.56
N ASP A 78 5.69 -0.71 -1.05
CA ASP A 78 7.00 -0.79 -0.42
C ASP A 78 7.00 -0.32 1.04
N LYS A 79 6.10 0.61 1.39
CA LYS A 79 5.97 1.17 2.75
C LYS A 79 5.43 0.19 3.78
N ALA A 80 4.91 -0.96 3.35
CA ALA A 80 4.52 -2.05 4.24
C ALA A 80 5.74 -2.86 4.73
N VAL A 81 6.91 -2.68 4.12
CA VAL A 81 8.18 -3.26 4.55
C VAL A 81 8.75 -2.42 5.69
N ASN A 82 8.97 -3.04 6.85
CA ASN A 82 9.53 -2.40 8.05
C ASN A 82 8.92 -1.00 8.24
N PRO A 83 7.59 -0.93 8.37
CA PRO A 83 6.86 0.32 8.20
C PRO A 83 7.36 1.35 9.22
N THR A 84 7.42 2.62 8.80
CA THR A 84 7.79 3.75 9.69
C THR A 84 6.68 4.75 9.90
N ASN A 85 5.50 4.44 9.37
CA ASN A 85 4.33 5.29 9.39
C ASN A 85 3.05 4.45 9.48
N ILE A 86 1.99 5.08 9.95
CA ILE A 86 0.66 4.49 10.13
C ILE A 86 0.11 3.95 8.81
N MET A 87 0.33 4.66 7.69
CA MET A 87 -0.16 4.20 6.39
C MET A 87 0.48 2.87 5.98
N GLY A 88 1.81 2.79 6.04
CA GLY A 88 2.58 1.58 5.76
C GLY A 88 2.21 0.43 6.70
N CYS A 89 2.11 0.70 8.01
CA CYS A 89 1.70 -0.31 8.98
C CYS A 89 0.26 -0.80 8.74
N SER A 90 -0.68 0.08 8.40
CA SER A 90 -2.05 -0.32 8.05
C SER A 90 -2.11 -1.21 6.81
N LYS A 91 -1.24 -0.99 5.82
CA LYS A 91 -1.10 -1.89 4.67
C LYS A 91 -0.45 -3.21 5.06
N ARG A 92 0.53 -3.21 5.95
CA ARG A 92 1.13 -4.44 6.50
C ARG A 92 0.10 -5.29 7.26
N LEU A 93 -0.76 -4.66 8.06
CA LEU A 93 -1.87 -5.33 8.75
C LEU A 93 -2.87 -5.95 7.76
N ALA A 94 -3.19 -5.24 6.67
CA ALA A 94 -4.04 -5.76 5.61
C ALA A 94 -3.42 -7.00 4.93
N GLU A 95 -2.10 -7.01 4.72
CA GLU A 95 -1.38 -8.19 4.22
C GLU A 95 -1.47 -9.36 5.19
N ILE A 96 -1.18 -9.12 6.48
CA ILE A 96 -1.25 -10.14 7.52
C ILE A 96 -2.65 -10.77 7.55
N TYR A 97 -3.72 -9.98 7.38
CA TYR A 97 -5.08 -10.50 7.28
C TYR A 97 -5.26 -11.47 6.11
N VAL A 98 -5.00 -11.02 4.88
CA VAL A 98 -5.24 -11.85 3.69
C VAL A 98 -4.34 -13.08 3.65
N GLN A 99 -3.13 -12.97 4.19
CA GLN A 99 -2.20 -14.10 4.28
C GLN A 99 -2.64 -15.13 5.30
N SER A 100 -3.01 -14.71 6.51
CA SER A 100 -3.51 -15.63 7.54
C SER A 100 -4.82 -16.30 7.11
N LEU A 101 -5.72 -15.56 6.44
CA LEU A 101 -6.94 -16.12 5.86
C LEU A 101 -6.64 -17.16 4.77
N SER A 102 -5.67 -16.90 3.89
CA SER A 102 -5.23 -17.87 2.89
C SER A 102 -4.71 -19.16 3.52
N LEU A 103 -3.91 -19.05 4.58
CA LEU A 103 -3.38 -20.21 5.32
C LEU A 103 -4.49 -20.97 6.04
N ALA A 104 -5.45 -20.28 6.65
CA ALA A 104 -6.59 -20.91 7.31
C ALA A 104 -7.47 -21.69 6.34
N ILE A 105 -7.63 -21.18 5.10
CA ILE A 105 -8.31 -21.92 4.02
C ILE A 105 -7.52 -23.17 3.64
N GLU A 106 -6.22 -23.04 3.40
CA GLU A 106 -5.35 -24.17 3.04
C GLU A 106 -5.34 -25.27 4.11
N ARG A 107 -5.39 -24.89 5.39
CA ARG A 107 -5.45 -25.81 6.54
C ARG A 107 -6.86 -26.38 6.79
N GLY A 108 -7.87 -25.92 6.05
CA GLY A 108 -9.27 -26.34 6.23
C GLY A 108 -9.96 -25.79 7.48
N GLU A 109 -9.37 -24.78 8.13
CA GLU A 109 -9.94 -24.09 9.30
C GLU A 109 -11.06 -23.12 8.88
N VAL A 110 -10.94 -22.55 7.68
CA VAL A 110 -11.96 -21.72 7.03
C VAL A 110 -12.37 -22.39 5.73
N LYS A 111 -13.68 -22.53 5.50
CA LYS A 111 -14.21 -23.11 4.26
C LYS A 111 -14.14 -22.08 3.14
N GLY A 112 -13.45 -22.43 2.05
CA GLY A 112 -13.39 -21.63 0.82
C GLY A 112 -12.27 -22.13 -0.10
N ASP A 113 -12.16 -21.54 -1.30
CA ASP A 113 -11.13 -21.88 -2.28
C ASP A 113 -10.44 -20.63 -2.86
N THR A 114 -10.73 -19.44 -2.28
CA THR A 114 -10.20 -18.16 -2.77
C THR A 114 -8.70 -18.08 -2.59
N ARG A 115 -7.99 -17.82 -3.69
CA ARG A 115 -6.54 -17.63 -3.69
C ARG A 115 -6.23 -16.16 -3.47
N PHE A 116 -5.53 -15.85 -2.38
CA PHE A 116 -5.09 -14.50 -2.08
C PHE A 116 -3.70 -14.25 -2.66
N ILE A 117 -3.59 -13.22 -3.49
CA ILE A 117 -2.34 -12.74 -4.07
C ILE A 117 -2.12 -11.31 -3.58
N THR A 118 -0.92 -10.99 -3.10
CA THR A 118 -0.55 -9.62 -2.75
C THR A 118 0.57 -9.14 -3.66
N THR A 119 0.54 -7.87 -4.07
CA THR A 119 1.63 -7.25 -4.85
C THR A 119 2.18 -6.03 -4.12
N ARG A 120 3.49 -5.95 -3.94
CA ARG A 120 4.23 -4.79 -3.42
C ARG A 120 5.04 -4.15 -4.53
N PHE A 121 4.90 -2.83 -4.67
CA PHE A 121 5.72 -2.02 -5.56
C PHE A 121 5.79 -0.58 -5.04
N GLY A 122 6.76 0.17 -5.56
CA GLY A 122 7.04 1.54 -5.14
C GLY A 122 6.14 2.58 -5.80
N ASN A 123 6.69 3.77 -6.02
CA ASN A 123 5.92 4.88 -6.54
C ASN A 123 5.51 4.66 -8.00
N VAL A 124 4.34 5.17 -8.36
CA VAL A 124 3.84 5.19 -9.74
C VAL A 124 3.87 6.61 -10.27
N LEU A 125 4.53 6.80 -11.42
CA LEU A 125 4.71 8.10 -12.08
C LEU A 125 3.36 8.76 -12.38
N GLY A 126 3.24 10.04 -12.01
CA GLY A 126 2.05 10.84 -12.29
C GLY A 126 0.80 10.43 -11.52
N SER A 127 0.90 9.56 -10.52
CA SER A 127 -0.26 9.18 -9.71
C SER A 127 -0.83 10.38 -8.92
N ASN A 128 -2.14 10.36 -8.65
CA ASN A 128 -2.83 11.43 -7.94
C ASN A 128 -2.14 11.77 -6.61
N GLY A 129 -1.93 13.08 -6.38
CA GLY A 129 -1.29 13.61 -5.18
C GLY A 129 0.17 13.20 -4.98
N SER A 130 0.87 12.78 -6.04
CA SER A 130 2.30 12.48 -6.01
C SER A 130 3.18 13.72 -6.22
N VAL A 131 4.49 13.53 -6.13
CA VAL A 131 5.48 14.61 -6.22
C VAL A 131 5.51 15.31 -7.58
N ILE A 132 5.29 14.57 -8.68
CA ILE A 132 5.38 15.13 -10.04
C ILE A 132 4.26 16.15 -10.32
N PRO A 133 2.96 15.85 -10.09
CA PRO A 133 1.91 16.86 -10.20
C PRO A 133 2.18 18.10 -9.33
N ARG A 134 2.67 17.91 -8.10
CA ARG A 134 3.02 19.01 -7.20
C ARG A 134 4.14 19.90 -7.76
N PHE A 135 5.21 19.30 -8.29
CA PHE A 135 6.29 20.07 -8.92
C PHE A 135 5.81 20.82 -10.15
N ARG A 136 4.96 20.23 -10.99
CA ARG A 136 4.35 20.92 -12.13
C ARG A 136 3.55 22.14 -11.69
N GLU A 137 2.75 22.00 -10.65
CA GLU A 137 1.96 23.10 -10.09
C GLU A 137 2.86 24.19 -9.51
N GLN A 138 3.87 23.84 -8.72
CA GLN A 138 4.83 24.79 -8.16
C GLN A 138 5.60 25.54 -9.25
N ILE A 139 6.03 24.85 -10.31
CA ILE A 139 6.71 25.47 -11.45
C ILE A 139 5.77 26.42 -12.19
N ALA A 140 4.52 26.01 -12.45
CA ALA A 140 3.53 26.86 -13.09
C ALA A 140 3.20 28.13 -12.27
N GLN A 141 3.36 28.08 -10.95
CA GLN A 141 3.18 29.20 -10.02
C GLN A 141 4.43 30.06 -9.83
N GLY A 142 5.56 29.73 -10.48
CA GLY A 142 6.83 30.48 -10.36
C GLY A 142 7.75 30.02 -9.22
N GLY A 143 7.44 28.89 -8.57
CA GLY A 143 8.25 28.31 -7.50
C GLY A 143 8.03 28.93 -6.11
N PRO A 144 8.86 28.57 -5.11
CA PRO A 144 9.93 27.57 -5.21
C PRO A 144 9.39 26.14 -5.31
N VAL A 145 10.19 25.25 -5.90
CA VAL A 145 9.90 23.80 -5.85
C VAL A 145 10.37 23.25 -4.50
N THR A 146 9.49 22.55 -3.79
CA THR A 146 9.77 22.08 -2.43
C THR A 146 10.18 20.61 -2.42
N VAL A 147 11.43 20.32 -2.03
CA VAL A 147 11.94 18.96 -1.84
C VAL A 147 12.09 18.71 -0.33
N THR A 148 11.77 17.51 0.16
CA THR A 148 11.82 17.25 1.61
C THR A 148 13.26 17.12 2.11
N HIS A 149 14.12 16.39 1.41
CA HIS A 149 15.52 16.23 1.76
C HIS A 149 16.40 16.10 0.51
N PRO A 150 17.63 16.64 0.49
CA PRO A 150 18.53 16.55 -0.68
C PRO A 150 18.81 15.10 -1.13
N ASP A 151 18.96 14.19 -0.18
CA ASP A 151 19.30 12.79 -0.45
C ASP A 151 18.10 11.84 -0.58
N ILE A 152 16.87 12.35 -0.57
CA ILE A 152 15.69 11.48 -0.67
C ILE A 152 15.59 10.83 -2.05
N ILE A 153 15.49 9.50 -2.07
CA ILE A 153 15.31 8.72 -3.30
C ILE A 153 14.00 7.95 -3.29
N ARG A 154 13.42 7.75 -4.47
CA ARG A 154 12.25 6.90 -4.65
C ARG A 154 12.39 6.05 -5.91
N TYR A 155 11.77 4.88 -5.87
CA TYR A 155 11.65 4.00 -7.02
C TYR A 155 10.38 4.31 -7.78
N PHE A 156 10.44 4.31 -9.11
CA PHE A 156 9.33 4.69 -9.95
C PHE A 156 9.09 3.66 -11.05
N MET A 157 7.82 3.43 -11.35
CA MET A 157 7.39 2.79 -12.59
C MET A 157 6.20 3.53 -13.19
N THR A 158 5.89 3.27 -14.46
CA THR A 158 4.70 3.84 -15.10
C THR A 158 3.43 3.09 -14.69
N ILE A 159 2.26 3.74 -14.81
CA ILE A 159 0.96 3.11 -14.54
C ILE A 159 0.76 1.83 -15.40
N PRO A 160 1.00 1.85 -16.73
CA PRO A 160 0.81 0.64 -17.54
C PRO A 160 1.74 -0.51 -17.16
N GLU A 161 2.99 -0.22 -16.77
CA GLU A 161 3.91 -1.24 -16.27
C GLU A 161 3.41 -1.86 -14.97
N ALA A 162 3.01 -1.04 -14.00
CA ALA A 162 2.46 -1.51 -12.72
C ALA A 162 1.23 -2.41 -12.96
N CYS A 163 0.29 -1.96 -13.79
CA CYS A 163 -0.92 -2.74 -14.10
C CYS A 163 -0.58 -4.08 -14.78
N ARG A 164 0.40 -4.13 -15.69
CA ARG A 164 0.83 -5.37 -16.34
C ARG A 164 1.39 -6.37 -15.33
N LEU A 165 2.33 -5.93 -14.48
CA LEU A 165 2.92 -6.81 -13.47
C LEU A 165 1.88 -7.29 -12.44
N VAL A 166 0.90 -6.45 -12.08
CA VAL A 166 -0.23 -6.86 -11.23
C VAL A 166 -1.06 -7.97 -11.89
N LEU A 167 -1.38 -7.83 -13.18
CA LEU A 167 -2.13 -8.84 -13.92
C LEU A 167 -1.34 -10.14 -14.07
N GLU A 168 -0.04 -10.06 -14.32
CA GLU A 168 0.86 -11.22 -14.38
C GLU A 168 0.97 -11.93 -13.03
N ALA A 169 1.18 -11.18 -11.94
CA ALA A 169 1.19 -11.69 -10.57
C ALA A 169 -0.14 -12.38 -10.22
N GLY A 170 -1.27 -11.73 -10.54
CA GLY A 170 -2.60 -12.29 -10.37
C GLY A 170 -2.80 -13.58 -11.17
N THR A 171 -2.19 -13.70 -12.35
CA THR A 171 -2.27 -14.90 -13.19
C THR A 171 -1.41 -16.05 -12.62
N MET A 172 -0.16 -15.77 -12.22
CA MET A 172 0.78 -16.78 -11.73
C MET A 172 0.50 -17.25 -10.29
N GLY A 173 -0.07 -16.40 -9.44
CA GLY A 173 -0.24 -16.69 -8.03
C GLY A 173 -1.19 -17.86 -7.77
N LYS A 174 -0.81 -18.70 -6.81
CA LYS A 174 -1.51 -19.92 -6.38
C LYS A 174 -2.20 -19.76 -5.03
N GLY A 175 -1.92 -18.68 -4.30
CA GLY A 175 -2.47 -18.37 -2.98
C GLY A 175 -1.35 -18.18 -1.95
N GLY A 176 -1.50 -17.15 -1.11
CA GLY A 176 -0.59 -16.83 0.00
C GLY A 176 0.64 -16.01 -0.38
N GLU A 177 0.96 -15.86 -1.68
CA GLU A 177 2.17 -15.18 -2.12
C GLU A 177 2.08 -13.65 -1.97
N ILE A 178 3.20 -13.04 -1.54
CA ILE A 178 3.46 -11.61 -1.73
C ILE A 178 4.48 -11.47 -2.86
N PHE A 179 4.02 -10.97 -4.00
CA PHE A 179 4.87 -10.61 -5.12
C PHE A 179 5.50 -9.24 -4.92
N ILE A 180 6.79 -9.11 -5.21
CA ILE A 180 7.56 -7.87 -5.19
C ILE A 180 8.03 -7.59 -6.61
N PHE A 181 7.82 -6.36 -7.06
CA PHE A 181 8.24 -5.96 -8.40
C PHE A 181 9.63 -5.34 -8.38
N ASP A 182 10.41 -5.68 -9.40
CA ASP A 182 11.64 -4.97 -9.71
C ASP A 182 11.30 -3.59 -10.28
N MET A 183 11.71 -2.56 -9.55
CA MET A 183 11.45 -1.16 -9.88
C MET A 183 12.62 -0.48 -10.61
N GLY A 184 13.71 -1.22 -10.87
CA GLY A 184 14.94 -0.67 -11.42
C GLY A 184 15.65 0.30 -10.48
N GLU A 185 16.40 1.23 -11.05
CA GLU A 185 17.24 2.17 -10.30
C GLU A 185 16.42 3.26 -9.58
N PRO A 186 16.81 3.64 -8.35
CA PRO A 186 16.15 4.70 -7.62
C PRO A 186 16.47 6.08 -8.23
N VAL A 187 15.54 7.01 -8.06
CA VAL A 187 15.67 8.40 -8.54
C VAL A 187 15.75 9.34 -7.34
N LYS A 188 16.78 10.20 -7.30
CA LYS A 188 16.87 11.33 -6.37
C LYS A 188 15.79 12.36 -6.69
N ILE A 189 14.99 12.72 -5.69
CA ILE A 189 13.87 13.67 -5.89
C ILE A 189 14.38 15.08 -6.19
N ALA A 190 15.55 15.46 -5.65
CA ALA A 190 16.20 16.72 -6.01
C ALA A 190 16.56 16.77 -7.49
N ASP A 191 17.10 15.68 -8.06
CA ASP A 191 17.45 15.60 -9.48
C ASP A 191 16.20 15.61 -10.37
N LEU A 192 15.14 14.93 -9.92
CA LEU A 192 13.83 15.01 -10.58
C LEU A 192 13.29 16.45 -10.61
N ALA A 193 13.36 17.19 -9.49
CA ALA A 193 12.95 18.58 -9.41
C ALA A 193 13.71 19.47 -10.40
N LYS A 194 15.05 19.37 -10.40
CA LYS A 194 15.93 20.09 -11.34
C LYS A 194 15.53 19.81 -12.78
N ARG A 195 15.37 18.54 -13.12
CA ARG A 195 15.03 18.13 -14.48
C ARG A 195 13.68 18.68 -14.93
N MET A 196 12.69 18.73 -14.03
CA MET A 196 11.37 19.27 -14.34
C MET A 196 11.39 20.79 -14.56
N ILE A 197 12.20 21.53 -13.80
CA ILE A 197 12.41 22.97 -14.00
C ILE A 197 13.04 23.21 -15.38
N GLU A 198 14.12 22.50 -15.70
CA GLU A 198 14.83 22.61 -16.99
C GLU A 198 13.92 22.27 -18.19
N LEU A 199 13.14 21.19 -18.10
CA LEU A 199 12.21 20.79 -19.15
C LEU A 199 11.07 21.79 -19.37
N SER A 200 10.84 22.70 -18.41
CA SER A 200 9.88 23.80 -18.52
C SER A 200 10.51 25.06 -19.14
N GLY A 201 11.78 24.99 -19.58
CA GLY A 201 12.51 26.11 -20.17
C GLY A 201 13.10 27.09 -19.16
N LEU A 202 13.17 26.72 -17.88
CA LEU A 202 13.60 27.57 -16.76
C LEU A 202 14.94 27.09 -16.19
N GLN A 203 15.69 27.99 -15.55
CA GLN A 203 16.98 27.72 -14.91
C GLN A 203 16.84 27.60 -13.40
N VAL A 204 17.38 26.52 -12.83
CA VAL A 204 17.45 26.30 -11.38
C VAL A 204 18.28 27.41 -10.72
N ASP A 205 17.81 27.89 -9.56
CA ASP A 205 18.42 28.96 -8.74
C ASP A 205 18.53 30.34 -9.40
N LYS A 206 18.01 30.49 -10.63
CA LYS A 206 17.89 31.78 -11.32
C LYS A 206 16.44 32.16 -11.57
N ASP A 207 15.67 31.23 -12.15
CA ASP A 207 14.24 31.43 -12.41
C ASP A 207 13.40 30.77 -11.30
N ILE A 208 13.81 29.58 -10.83
CA ILE A 208 13.13 28.84 -9.76
C ILE A 208 14.15 28.23 -8.79
N GLU A 209 13.98 28.51 -7.50
CA GLU A 209 14.74 27.90 -6.40
C GLU A 209 14.17 26.52 -6.02
N ILE A 210 15.05 25.60 -5.61
CA ILE A 210 14.67 24.38 -4.90
C ILE A 210 14.83 24.59 -3.39
N LYS A 211 13.70 24.60 -2.66
CA LYS A 211 13.69 24.77 -1.21
C LYS A 211 13.58 23.43 -0.50
N TYR A 212 14.51 23.16 0.41
CA TYR A 212 14.44 21.98 1.28
C TYR A 212 13.56 22.24 2.50
N THR A 213 12.56 21.38 2.72
CA THR A 213 11.54 21.59 3.77
C THR A 213 11.69 20.67 4.98
N GLY A 214 12.65 19.75 4.96
CA GLY A 214 12.77 18.69 5.97
C GLY A 214 11.88 17.49 5.67
N LEU A 215 12.23 16.35 6.28
CA LEU A 215 11.43 15.13 6.23
C LEU A 215 10.13 15.32 7.02
N ARG A 216 9.05 14.74 6.50
CA ARG A 216 7.73 14.79 7.15
C ARG A 216 7.56 13.62 8.13
N PRO A 217 6.57 13.70 9.04
CA PRO A 217 6.21 12.57 9.88
C PRO A 217 5.95 11.30 9.07
N GLY A 218 6.60 10.23 9.50
CA GLY A 218 6.52 8.91 8.89
C GLY A 218 7.33 8.71 7.61
N GLU A 219 7.99 9.75 7.09
CA GLU A 219 8.68 9.70 5.80
C GLU A 219 10.09 9.10 5.92
N LYS A 220 10.35 8.03 5.17
CA LYS A 220 11.69 7.45 5.03
C LYS A 220 12.56 8.29 4.09
N LEU A 221 13.85 8.38 4.40
CA LEU A 221 14.83 8.92 3.45
C LEU A 221 15.02 7.97 2.25
N TYR A 222 15.07 6.66 2.53
CA TYR A 222 15.22 5.57 1.56
C TYR A 222 14.11 4.55 1.78
N GLU A 223 13.35 4.21 0.74
CA GLU A 223 12.40 3.09 0.81
C GLU A 223 13.17 1.78 0.65
N GLU A 224 12.79 0.78 1.46
CA GLU A 224 13.42 -0.54 1.41
C GLU A 224 12.79 -1.35 0.28
N LEU A 225 13.59 -1.74 -0.71
CA LEU A 225 13.20 -2.81 -1.62
C LEU A 225 13.62 -4.13 -1.00
N LEU A 226 12.64 -4.97 -0.67
CA LEU A 226 12.88 -6.39 -0.38
C LEU A 226 13.14 -7.16 -1.68
N ASN A 227 14.12 -6.74 -2.50
CA ASN A 227 14.58 -7.50 -3.66
C ASN A 227 15.90 -8.25 -3.37
N ASN A 228 16.25 -8.39 -2.08
CA ASN A 228 17.43 -9.14 -1.67
C ASN A 228 17.18 -10.65 -1.86
N LYS A 229 18.15 -11.33 -2.48
CA LYS A 229 18.10 -12.77 -2.78
C LYS A 229 17.90 -13.65 -1.54
N GLU A 230 18.28 -13.16 -0.36
CA GLU A 230 18.17 -13.90 0.90
C GLU A 230 16.72 -14.08 1.37
N ASN A 231 15.83 -13.13 1.06
CA ASN A 231 14.44 -13.10 1.55
C ASN A 231 13.41 -13.22 0.43
N THR A 232 13.84 -13.57 -0.79
CA THR A 232 12.96 -13.70 -1.96
C THR A 232 13.20 -14.97 -2.74
N LYS A 233 12.15 -15.49 -3.37
CA LYS A 233 12.20 -16.59 -4.34
C LYS A 233 11.96 -16.05 -5.73
N GLU A 234 12.67 -16.60 -6.72
CA GLU A 234 12.49 -16.23 -8.13
C GLU A 234 11.15 -16.73 -8.65
N THR A 235 10.64 -16.06 -9.69
CA THR A 235 9.47 -16.51 -10.47
C THR A 235 9.88 -16.67 -11.93
N PRO A 236 9.03 -17.29 -12.78
CA PRO A 236 9.27 -17.32 -14.23
C PRO A 236 9.34 -15.93 -14.89
N HIS A 237 8.91 -14.86 -14.20
CA HIS A 237 8.98 -13.50 -14.72
C HIS A 237 10.12 -12.72 -14.03
N GLU A 238 11.07 -12.23 -14.82
CA GLU A 238 12.33 -11.63 -14.31
C GLU A 238 12.11 -10.43 -13.37
N LYS A 239 11.03 -9.66 -13.58
CA LYS A 239 10.70 -8.50 -12.74
C LYS A 239 9.80 -8.81 -11.54
N ILE A 240 9.49 -10.09 -11.28
CA ILE A 240 8.58 -10.48 -10.21
C ILE A 240 9.28 -11.50 -9.32
N ARG A 241 9.30 -11.25 -8.02
CA ARG A 241 9.80 -12.17 -7.00
C ARG A 241 8.74 -12.44 -5.94
N VAL A 242 8.85 -13.57 -5.23
CA VAL A 242 7.99 -13.88 -4.08
C VAL A 242 8.74 -13.59 -2.78
N ALA A 243 8.17 -12.78 -1.91
CA ALA A 243 8.72 -12.48 -0.59
C ALA A 243 8.52 -13.66 0.36
N ALA A 244 9.56 -14.03 1.11
CA ALA A 244 9.38 -14.81 2.32
C ALA A 244 8.87 -13.88 3.43
N VAL A 245 7.75 -14.24 4.07
CA VAL A 245 7.21 -13.48 5.20
C VAL A 245 6.83 -14.40 6.35
N ARG A 246 6.77 -13.81 7.54
CA ARG A 246 6.25 -14.46 8.74
C ARG A 246 4.78 -14.83 8.56
N GLU A 247 4.45 -16.07 8.94
CA GLU A 247 3.07 -16.53 9.09
C GLU A 247 2.47 -16.07 10.42
N TYR A 248 1.17 -15.82 10.41
CA TYR A 248 0.39 -15.43 11.58
C TYR A 248 -0.80 -16.38 11.71
N ASP A 249 -1.16 -16.76 12.95
CA ASP A 249 -2.35 -17.54 13.21
C ASP A 249 -3.60 -16.71 12.91
N TYR A 250 -4.54 -17.27 12.14
CA TYR A 250 -5.71 -16.53 11.67
C TYR A 250 -6.64 -16.10 12.81
N LYS A 251 -6.79 -16.91 13.86
CA LYS A 251 -7.67 -16.56 14.98
C LYS A 251 -7.10 -15.39 15.77
N ASP A 252 -5.79 -15.39 16.00
CA ASP A 252 -5.10 -14.28 16.65
C ASP A 252 -5.23 -13.00 15.81
N VAL A 253 -5.02 -13.10 14.48
CA VAL A 253 -5.13 -11.97 13.56
C VAL A 253 -6.55 -11.36 13.58
N VAL A 254 -7.59 -12.19 13.57
CA VAL A 254 -8.99 -11.74 13.61
C VAL A 254 -9.27 -10.95 14.89
N GLU A 255 -8.74 -11.40 16.04
CA GLU A 255 -8.93 -10.71 17.32
C GLU A 255 -8.17 -9.38 17.36
N HIS A 256 -6.90 -9.35 16.96
CA HIS A 256 -6.13 -8.10 16.88
C HIS A 256 -6.79 -7.07 15.95
N ILE A 257 -7.28 -7.49 14.78
CA ILE A 257 -7.98 -6.59 13.85
C ILE A 257 -9.31 -6.11 14.44
N ARG A 258 -10.03 -6.97 15.17
CA ARG A 258 -11.25 -6.56 15.88
C ARG A 258 -10.95 -5.48 16.91
N VAL A 259 -9.91 -5.67 17.74
CA VAL A 259 -9.46 -4.68 18.73
C VAL A 259 -9.08 -3.37 18.05
N LEU A 260 -8.24 -3.41 17.01
CA LEU A 260 -7.86 -2.23 16.24
C LEU A 260 -9.08 -1.49 15.65
N THR A 261 -10.04 -2.23 15.11
CA THR A 261 -11.27 -1.67 14.55
C THR A 261 -12.08 -0.97 15.64
N GLU A 262 -12.26 -1.60 16.81
CA GLU A 262 -12.98 -1.02 17.95
C GLU A 262 -12.30 0.25 18.48
N LEU A 263 -10.98 0.21 18.67
CA LEU A 263 -10.19 1.37 19.10
C LEU A 263 -10.29 2.51 18.08
N SER A 264 -10.28 2.20 16.78
CA SER A 264 -10.44 3.20 15.71
C SER A 264 -11.83 3.85 15.71
N LEU A 265 -12.89 3.09 15.98
CA LEU A 265 -14.27 3.59 16.04
C LEU A 265 -14.49 4.50 17.26
N ARG A 266 -13.83 4.19 18.38
CA ARG A 266 -13.85 4.99 19.60
C ARG A 266 -12.82 6.12 19.63
N VAL A 267 -12.04 6.28 18.54
CA VAL A 267 -11.00 7.32 18.38
C VAL A 267 -9.92 7.24 19.49
N GLN A 268 -9.59 6.04 19.95
CA GLN A 268 -8.57 5.80 20.98
C GLN A 268 -7.18 5.66 20.36
N ILE A 269 -6.65 6.77 19.81
CA ILE A 269 -5.46 6.78 18.94
C ILE A 269 -4.23 6.14 19.59
N LEU A 270 -3.84 6.54 20.81
CA LEU A 270 -2.61 6.02 21.42
C LEU A 270 -2.71 4.51 21.71
N SER A 271 -3.85 4.04 22.22
CA SER A 271 -4.09 2.62 22.44
C SER A 271 -4.07 1.85 21.13
N MET A 272 -4.67 2.40 20.07
CA MET A 272 -4.67 1.81 18.74
C MET A 272 -3.25 1.68 18.19
N VAL A 273 -2.42 2.72 18.32
CA VAL A 273 -1.03 2.67 17.82
C VAL A 273 -0.17 1.71 18.65
N ARG A 274 -0.36 1.62 19.97
CA ARG A 274 0.29 0.58 20.80
C ARG A 274 -0.08 -0.81 20.32
N GLU A 275 -1.35 -1.04 20.03
CA GLU A 275 -1.84 -2.31 19.48
C GLU A 275 -1.20 -2.62 18.12
N MET A 276 -1.11 -1.62 17.23
CA MET A 276 -0.41 -1.76 15.94
C MET A 276 1.05 -2.19 16.12
N LYS A 277 1.79 -1.56 17.04
CA LYS A 277 3.20 -1.87 17.31
C LYS A 277 3.39 -3.24 17.98
N SER A 278 2.49 -3.62 18.89
CA SER A 278 2.52 -4.94 19.50
C SER A 278 2.32 -6.05 18.47
N PHE A 279 1.43 -5.85 17.50
CA PHE A 279 1.10 -6.87 16.51
C PHE A 279 2.04 -6.86 15.30
N VAL A 280 2.58 -5.70 14.93
CA VAL A 280 3.59 -5.52 13.87
C VAL A 280 4.89 -5.04 14.53
N PRO A 281 5.71 -5.95 15.09
CA PRO A 281 6.90 -5.58 15.87
C PRO A 281 7.98 -4.87 15.04
N GLU A 282 7.95 -5.01 13.71
CA GLU A 282 8.80 -4.26 12.80
C GLU A 282 8.35 -2.80 12.56
N PHE A 283 7.20 -2.36 13.11
CA PHE A 283 6.70 -0.99 12.97
C PHE A 283 7.39 -0.01 13.93
N LYS A 284 8.37 0.74 13.41
CA LYS A 284 9.11 1.77 14.15
C LYS A 284 8.85 3.15 13.59
N SER A 285 8.17 4.02 14.34
CA SER A 285 7.80 5.34 13.85
C SER A 285 9.04 6.21 13.59
N GLN A 286 8.97 7.08 12.58
CA GLN A 286 10.06 8.02 12.27
C GLN A 286 9.52 9.41 11.98
N ASN A 287 10.19 10.45 12.49
CA ASN A 287 9.77 11.84 12.47
C ASN A 287 8.34 12.08 12.98
N SER A 288 7.80 11.19 13.82
CA SER A 288 6.38 11.15 14.19
C SER A 288 6.19 11.18 15.70
N ARG A 289 5.07 11.74 16.17
CA ARG A 289 4.69 11.74 17.59
C ARG A 289 4.58 10.34 18.19
N PHE A 290 4.40 9.32 17.34
CA PHE A 290 4.24 7.93 17.77
C PHE A 290 5.58 7.24 18.09
N GLU A 291 6.71 7.93 17.94
CA GLU A 291 8.03 7.48 18.43
C GLU A 291 8.05 7.25 19.94
N GLU A 292 7.22 7.95 20.70
CA GLU A 292 7.09 7.76 22.15
C GLU A 292 6.60 6.34 22.54
N LEU A 293 6.12 5.56 21.56
CA LEU A 293 5.57 4.22 21.74
C LEU A 293 6.50 3.12 21.17
N ASP A 294 7.68 3.47 20.64
CA ASP A 294 8.67 2.54 20.07
C ASP A 294 9.54 1.82 21.11
#